data_AF-A0A0L8HVV6-F1
#
_entry.id   AF-A0A0L8HVV6-F1
#
_cell.length_a   1.000
_cell.length_b   1.000
_cell.length_c   1.000
_cell.angle_alpha   90.00
_cell.angle_beta   90.00
_cell.angle_gamma   90.00
#
_symmetry.space_group_name_H-M   'P 1'
#
loop_
_entity.id
_entity.type
_entity.pdbx_description
1 polymer ?
#
loop_
_entity_poly.entity_id
_entity_poly.type
_entity_poly.pdbx_seq_one_letter_code
_entity_poly.pdbx_strand_id
1 'polypeptide(L)'
;VNECLYPDLHDCSVYAWCINTNGSYLCYCKEEFQDTSPRLLEEPGKICSVRKEPPSLRESCSEGNCDTRWGLRYAVIVTCGTLFNYSWCIIVADSYRNNNEKTRDCS
;
A
#
# COMPACT_ATOMS: atom_id res chain seq x y z
N VAL A 1 -27.01 -3.92 27.02
CA VAL A 1 -27.75 -4.60 25.93
C VAL A 1 -26.71 -5.13 24.95
N ASN A 2 -27.08 -6.03 24.03
CA ASN A 2 -26.17 -6.42 22.94
C ASN A 2 -26.86 -6.12 21.61
N GLU A 3 -26.47 -5.02 21.00
CA GLU A 3 -27.01 -4.52 19.74
C GLU A 3 -26.75 -5.50 18.59
N CYS A 4 -25.63 -6.23 18.63
CA CYS A 4 -25.27 -7.22 17.60
C CYS A 4 -26.18 -8.46 17.54
N LEU A 5 -27.05 -8.67 18.53
CA LEU A 5 -28.03 -9.77 18.49
C LEU A 5 -29.29 -9.42 17.69
N TYR A 6 -29.52 -8.14 17.42
CA TYR A 6 -30.74 -7.64 16.80
C TYR A 6 -30.36 -6.75 15.60
N PRO A 7 -30.69 -7.15 14.37
CA PRO A 7 -30.34 -6.39 13.16
C PRO A 7 -30.87 -4.95 13.16
N ASP A 8 -31.97 -4.67 13.89
CA ASP A 8 -32.58 -3.34 13.98
C ASP A 8 -31.87 -2.41 14.99
N LEU A 9 -30.96 -2.94 15.81
CA LEU A 9 -30.22 -2.18 16.83
C LEU A 9 -28.83 -1.74 16.36
N HIS A 10 -28.40 -2.13 15.15
CA HIS A 10 -27.15 -1.69 14.54
C HIS A 10 -27.33 -1.48 13.04
N ASP A 11 -26.51 -0.63 12.45
CA ASP A 11 -26.47 -0.35 11.01
C ASP A 11 -25.12 -0.72 10.37
N CYS A 12 -24.41 -1.70 10.95
CA CYS A 12 -23.21 -2.27 10.33
C CYS A 12 -23.49 -2.79 8.91
N SER A 13 -22.51 -2.64 8.01
CA SER A 13 -22.56 -3.27 6.69
C SER A 13 -22.73 -4.78 6.80
N VAL A 14 -23.41 -5.40 5.84
CA VAL A 14 -23.48 -6.87 5.69
C VAL A 14 -22.10 -7.53 5.51
N TYR A 15 -21.10 -6.74 5.09
CA TYR A 15 -19.71 -7.16 4.95
C TYR A 15 -18.83 -6.72 6.13
N ALA A 16 -19.43 -6.29 7.24
CA ALA A 16 -18.74 -5.97 8.48
C ALA A 16 -19.03 -7.01 9.59
N TRP A 17 -18.17 -7.04 10.59
CA TRP A 17 -18.39 -7.64 11.89
C TRP A 17 -19.02 -6.62 12.83
N CYS A 18 -20.03 -7.02 13.58
CA CYS A 18 -20.56 -6.26 14.71
C CYS A 18 -19.87 -6.71 16.00
N ILE A 19 -19.33 -5.74 16.76
CA ILE A 19 -18.65 -5.97 18.03
C ILE A 19 -19.42 -5.19 19.09
N ASN A 20 -20.01 -5.92 20.04
CA ASN A 20 -20.69 -5.30 21.17
C ASN A 20 -19.68 -4.67 22.14
N THR A 21 -19.92 -3.45 22.57
CA THR A 21 -19.07 -2.74 23.54
C THR A 21 -19.90 -2.30 24.75
N ASN A 22 -19.25 -1.85 25.81
CA ASN A 22 -19.99 -1.40 26.99
C ASN A 22 -20.66 -0.03 26.70
N GLY A 23 -21.97 -0.05 26.46
CA GLY A 23 -22.78 1.14 26.20
C GLY A 23 -22.94 1.53 24.73
N SER A 24 -22.38 0.76 23.79
CA SER A 24 -22.51 0.96 22.34
C SER A 24 -22.08 -0.30 21.57
N TYR A 25 -21.93 -0.19 20.26
CA TYR A 25 -21.35 -1.21 19.39
C TYR A 25 -20.38 -0.58 18.37
N LEU A 26 -19.50 -1.42 17.81
CA LEU A 26 -18.56 -1.04 16.77
C LEU A 26 -18.76 -1.95 15.56
N CYS A 27 -18.61 -1.40 14.35
CA CYS A 27 -18.61 -2.17 13.12
C CYS A 27 -17.20 -2.17 12.52
N TYR A 28 -16.75 -3.32 12.02
CA TYR A 28 -15.44 -3.46 11.39
C TYR A 28 -15.55 -4.27 10.09
N CYS A 29 -15.13 -3.71 8.96
CA CYS A 29 -15.19 -4.43 7.68
C CYS A 29 -14.40 -5.75 7.73
N LYS A 30 -14.93 -6.80 7.11
CA LYS A 30 -14.22 -8.07 6.93
C LYS A 30 -12.94 -7.84 6.12
N GLU A 31 -11.97 -8.74 6.27
CA GLU A 31 -10.62 -8.61 5.69
C GLU A 31 -10.62 -8.29 4.19
N GLU A 32 -11.53 -8.91 3.43
CA GLU A 32 -11.73 -8.73 1.98
C GLU A 32 -12.41 -7.41 1.57
N PHE A 33 -12.78 -6.57 2.54
CA PHE A 33 -13.52 -5.34 2.31
C PHE A 33 -12.82 -4.13 2.94
N GLN A 34 -12.88 -3.00 2.25
CA GLN A 34 -12.37 -1.72 2.73
C GLN A 34 -13.53 -0.82 3.17
N ASP A 35 -13.35 -0.18 4.32
CA ASP A 35 -14.27 0.83 4.80
C ASP A 35 -14.18 2.08 3.94
N THR A 36 -15.32 2.47 3.39
CA THR A 36 -15.51 3.64 2.52
C THR A 36 -16.53 4.61 3.11
N SER A 37 -16.83 4.47 4.41
CA SER A 37 -17.75 5.33 5.12
C SER A 37 -17.23 6.78 5.12
N PRO A 38 -18.12 7.79 4.97
CA PRO A 38 -17.70 9.20 4.93
C PRO A 38 -17.12 9.69 6.27
N ARG A 39 -17.45 9.01 7.37
CA ARG A 39 -17.07 9.35 8.74
C ARG A 39 -16.38 8.18 9.44
N LEU A 40 -15.14 7.88 9.04
CA LEU A 40 -14.36 6.74 9.58
C LEU A 40 -14.15 6.76 11.10
N LEU A 41 -14.15 7.94 11.72
CA LEU A 41 -13.91 8.10 13.16
C LEU A 41 -15.17 8.00 14.02
N GLU A 42 -16.33 8.31 13.44
CA GLU A 42 -17.61 8.36 14.15
C GLU A 42 -18.46 7.12 13.84
N GLU A 43 -18.35 6.60 12.61
CA GLU A 43 -19.20 5.55 12.07
C GLU A 43 -18.39 4.58 11.18
N PRO A 44 -17.40 3.86 11.76
CA PRO A 44 -16.67 2.85 11.00
C PRO A 44 -17.58 1.68 10.62
N GLY A 45 -17.25 0.99 9.52
CA GLY A 45 -17.84 -0.27 9.10
C GLY A 45 -19.29 -0.22 8.62
N LYS A 46 -19.84 0.98 8.34
CA LYS A 46 -21.19 1.16 7.77
C LYS A 46 -21.22 0.90 6.26
N ILE A 47 -20.17 1.30 5.56
CA ILE A 47 -20.03 1.12 4.10
C ILE A 47 -18.74 0.35 3.81
N CYS A 48 -18.86 -0.97 3.72
CA CYS A 48 -17.76 -1.84 3.30
C CYS A 48 -17.87 -2.12 1.80
N SER A 49 -16.85 -1.69 1.04
CA SER A 49 -16.73 -1.98 -0.38
C SER A 49 -15.70 -3.08 -0.59
N VAL A 50 -15.87 -3.93 -1.61
CA VAL A 50 -14.81 -4.86 -2.00
C VAL A 50 -13.56 -4.02 -2.24
N ARG A 51 -12.42 -4.43 -1.68
CA ARG A 51 -11.17 -3.73 -1.98
C ARG A 51 -11.04 -3.68 -3.49
N LYS A 52 -10.95 -2.48 -4.08
CA LYS A 52 -10.51 -2.32 -5.48
C LYS A 52 -9.01 -2.57 -5.60
N GLU A 53 -8.49 -3.45 -4.77
CA GLU A 53 -7.21 -4.07 -4.99
C GLU A 53 -7.47 -5.15 -6.04
N PRO A 54 -6.80 -5.10 -7.21
CA PRO A 54 -6.66 -6.26 -8.06
C PRO A 54 -6.10 -7.42 -7.20
N PRO A 55 -6.11 -8.68 -7.64
CA PRO A 55 -5.46 -9.75 -6.90
C PRO A 55 -3.96 -9.45 -6.75
N SER A 56 -3.57 -8.76 -5.67
CA SER A 56 -2.21 -8.30 -5.38
C SER A 56 -1.70 -8.78 -4.02
N LEU A 57 -2.33 -9.82 -3.47
CA LEU A 57 -1.65 -10.85 -2.67
C LEU A 57 -1.66 -12.22 -3.36
N ARG A 58 -1.92 -12.25 -4.67
CA ARG A 58 -1.21 -13.19 -5.52
C ARG A 58 -0.10 -12.37 -6.14
N GLU A 59 1.15 -12.76 -5.93
CA GLU A 59 2.23 -12.35 -6.81
C GLU A 59 1.82 -12.76 -8.22
N SER A 60 1.15 -11.87 -8.94
CA SER A 60 0.83 -12.08 -10.33
C SER A 60 1.93 -11.39 -11.11
N CYS A 61 3.08 -12.05 -11.16
CA CYS A 61 3.96 -11.94 -12.32
C CYS A 61 3.16 -12.49 -13.51
N SER A 62 2.37 -11.63 -14.14
CA SER A 62 1.85 -11.90 -15.48
C SER A 62 3.01 -11.62 -16.43
N GLU A 63 3.77 -12.67 -16.75
CA GLU A 63 4.81 -12.66 -17.79
C GLU A 63 5.97 -11.66 -17.56
N GLY A 64 6.43 -11.51 -16.31
CA GLY A 64 7.78 -10.98 -16.02
C GLY A 64 7.99 -9.47 -16.15
N ASN A 65 6.99 -8.64 -15.83
CA ASN A 65 7.20 -7.19 -15.76
C ASN A 65 6.58 -6.55 -14.52
N CYS A 66 7.41 -5.87 -13.71
CA CYS A 66 7.01 -5.11 -12.53
C CYS A 66 7.16 -3.61 -12.82
N ASP A 67 6.05 -2.86 -12.87
CA ASP A 67 6.06 -1.40 -13.00
C ASP A 67 6.22 -0.75 -11.62
N THR A 68 7.38 -0.17 -11.34
CA THR A 68 7.57 0.65 -10.14
C THR A 68 7.09 2.07 -10.42
N ARG A 69 6.04 2.50 -9.70
CA ARG A 69 5.63 3.89 -9.66
C ARG A 69 6.82 4.71 -9.14
N TRP A 70 7.38 5.56 -10.02
CA TRP A 70 8.56 6.43 -9.85
C TRP A 70 9.93 5.80 -10.21
N GLY A 71 10.15 5.54 -11.50
CA GLY A 71 11.45 5.17 -12.08
C GLY A 71 12.50 6.30 -12.12
N LEU A 72 12.86 6.90 -10.98
CA LEU A 72 14.06 7.75 -10.87
C LEU A 72 15.23 6.89 -10.39
N ARG A 73 15.96 6.29 -11.33
CA ARG A 73 17.27 5.68 -11.01
C ARG A 73 18.33 6.77 -10.97
N TYR A 74 19.02 6.88 -9.84
CA TYR A 74 20.21 7.71 -9.68
C TYR A 74 21.44 6.86 -10.02
N ALA A 75 22.31 7.36 -10.91
CA ALA A 75 23.66 6.82 -11.03
C ALA A 75 24.51 7.44 -9.93
N VAL A 76 25.03 6.62 -9.02
CA VAL A 76 26.03 7.05 -8.04
C VAL A 76 27.40 6.93 -8.70
N ILE A 77 27.94 8.05 -9.16
CA ILE A 77 29.25 8.11 -9.82
C ILE A 77 30.27 8.51 -8.76
N VAL A 78 31.20 7.60 -8.46
CA VAL A 78 32.32 7.87 -7.56
C VAL A 78 33.49 8.32 -8.42
N THR A 79 33.76 9.62 -8.45
CA THR A 79 34.93 10.15 -9.15
C THR A 79 36.07 10.29 -8.15
N CYS A 80 37.11 9.48 -8.32
CA CYS A 80 38.34 9.58 -7.53
C CYS A 80 39.41 10.34 -8.31
N GLY A 81 40.03 11.33 -7.67
CA GLY A 81 41.11 12.13 -8.25
C GLY A 81 42.16 12.47 -7.21
N THR A 82 43.34 12.86 -7.67
CA THR A 82 44.41 13.37 -6.81
C THR A 82 44.44 14.88 -6.92
N LEU A 83 43.96 15.60 -5.91
CA LEU A 83 44.07 17.05 -5.82
C LEU A 83 44.95 17.40 -4.62
N PHE A 84 45.88 18.34 -4.80
CA PHE A 84 46.80 18.79 -3.75
C PHE A 84 47.59 17.67 -3.05
N ASN A 85 48.09 16.68 -3.81
CA ASN A 85 48.83 15.50 -3.28
C ASN A 85 48.01 14.57 -2.37
N TYR A 86 46.68 14.69 -2.35
CA TYR A 86 45.79 13.78 -1.64
C TYR A 86 44.79 13.14 -2.60
N SER A 87 44.52 11.84 -2.40
CA SER A 87 43.50 11.10 -3.16
C SER A 87 42.13 11.32 -2.55
N TRP A 88 41.19 11.87 -3.31
CA TRP A 88 39.83 12.15 -2.89
C TRP A 88 38.84 11.47 -3.83
N CYS A 89 37.76 10.94 -3.28
CA CYS A 89 36.63 10.42 -4.05
C CYS A 89 35.39 11.24 -3.69
N ILE A 90 34.75 11.87 -4.69
CA ILE A 90 33.48 12.57 -4.52
C ILE A 90 32.36 11.73 -5.12
N ILE A 91 31.20 11.76 -4.46
CA ILE A 91 30.00 11.06 -4.87
C ILE A 91 29.07 12.06 -5.54
N VAL A 92 28.82 11.87 -6.84
CA VAL A 92 27.84 12.66 -7.59
C VAL A 92 26.67 11.75 -7.95
N ALA A 93 25.46 12.22 -7.69
CA ALA A 93 24.24 11.52 -8.07
C ALA A 93 23.62 12.18 -9.30
N ASP A 94 23.71 11.51 -10.46
CA ASP A 94 23.11 12.00 -11.70
C ASP A 94 21.82 11.24 -12.02
N SER A 95 20.77 11.99 -12.39
CA SER A 95 19.52 11.43 -12.91
C SER A 95 19.72 11.14 -14.40
N TYR A 96 19.57 9.88 -14.81
CA TYR A 96 19.64 9.49 -16.22
C TYR A 96 18.40 8.68 -16.64
N ARG A 97 17.94 8.92 -17.87
CA ARG A 97 16.80 8.23 -18.48
C ARG A 97 17.33 7.09 -19.36
N ASN A 98 17.18 5.84 -18.91
CA ASN A 98 17.59 4.67 -19.69
C ASN A 98 16.43 4.20 -20.59
N ASN A 99 16.64 4.19 -21.92
CA ASN A 99 15.64 3.68 -22.88
C ASN A 99 15.82 2.17 -23.20
N ASN A 100 16.66 1.46 -22.45
CA ASN A 100 17.07 0.08 -22.75
C ASN A 100 17.01 -0.87 -21.54
N GLU A 101 15.93 -0.86 -20.74
CA GLU A 101 15.73 -1.88 -19.70
C GLU A 101 14.76 -2.95 -20.19
N LYS A 102 15.29 -3.95 -20.90
CA LYS A 102 14.68 -5.28 -20.99
C LYS A 102 14.79 -5.86 -19.57
N THR A 103 13.64 -6.17 -18.97
CA THR A 103 13.50 -6.74 -17.63
C THR A 103 14.45 -7.92 -17.43
N ARG A 104 15.22 -7.90 -16.33
CA ARG A 104 16.13 -8.99 -15.97
C ARG A 104 15.34 -10.03 -15.16
N ASP A 105 15.40 -11.28 -15.61
CA ASP A 105 14.76 -12.46 -15.01
C ASP A 105 15.22 -12.70 -13.56
N CYS A 106 14.28 -13.08 -12.70
CA CYS A 106 14.54 -13.59 -11.34
C CYS A 106 14.64 -15.13 -11.40
N SER A 107 15.66 -15.70 -10.72
CA SER A 107 15.96 -17.14 -10.61
C SER A 107 15.11 -17.87 -9.58
#